data_AF-A0A1Y1I8Q7-F1
#
_entry.id   AF-A0A1Y1I8Q7-F1
#
_cell.length_a   1.000
_cell.length_b   1.000
_cell.length_c   1.000
_cell.angle_alpha   90.00
_cell.angle_beta   90.00
_cell.angle_gamma   90.00
#
_symmetry.space_group_name_H-M   'P 1'
#
loop_
_entity.id
_entity.type
_entity.pdbx_description
1 polymer ?
#
loop_
_entity_poly.entity_id
_entity_poly.type
_entity_poly.pdbx_seq_one_letter_code
_entity_poly.pdbx_strand_id
1 'polypeptide(L)'
;MGALAESIKGIRGGIRGELAVTSCNISSATTPRKHGPPPVSFHRAPFQPSLQKGAVCFSSPCNAQGLDATTALYAATTTSIVDKNGPSLQIVSRAEQSLNKVTASARAYDPVDTRDRAAAAAFESRASNAVNLLSDARQAADAGRWSEALQTYSKIVAEYSDLALAAYARVGRALALYEVGDKGEAILELQDMSLELKGSPEVHAALAATLYHDKKQFAQAENQFAAATILDPRYNDLEWVQKQKVWPPSLVQALSSFLLLN
;
A
#
# COMPACT_ATOMS: atom_id res chain seq x y z
N MET A 1 16.93 36.98 51.91
CA MET A 1 17.88 36.83 50.79
C MET A 1 17.03 36.51 49.55
N GLY A 2 16.30 37.46 48.95
CA GLY A 2 16.84 38.51 48.07
C GLY A 2 17.05 37.92 46.67
N ALA A 3 16.00 37.79 45.87
CA ALA A 3 15.64 38.72 44.79
C ALA A 3 16.45 38.53 43.49
N LEU A 4 15.81 38.00 42.44
CA LEU A 4 16.04 38.39 41.06
C LEU A 4 14.69 38.36 40.33
N ALA A 5 14.18 39.56 40.09
CA ALA A 5 13.03 39.90 39.26
C ALA A 5 13.53 40.75 38.08
N GLU A 6 12.67 40.90 37.07
CA GLU A 6 12.78 41.76 35.87
C GLU A 6 13.72 41.21 34.78
N SER A 7 13.46 41.28 33.49
CA SER A 7 12.71 42.22 32.65
C SER A 7 12.44 41.50 31.32
N ILE A 8 11.29 41.66 30.64
CA ILE A 8 11.21 42.41 29.37
C ILE A 8 9.73 42.74 29.09
N LYS A 9 9.48 44.04 28.93
CA LYS A 9 8.26 44.69 28.42
C LYS A 9 8.35 44.89 26.90
N GLY A 10 7.17 44.94 26.26
CA GLY A 10 6.95 45.54 24.93
C GLY A 10 6.95 44.49 23.82
N ILE A 11 5.87 44.28 23.08
CA ILE A 11 5.42 45.18 22.02
C ILE A 11 3.88 45.18 21.92
N ARG A 12 3.29 46.37 21.97
CA ARG A 12 1.91 46.69 21.56
C ARG A 12 1.96 47.35 20.18
N GLY A 13 1.19 46.81 19.24
CA GLY A 13 0.78 47.44 17.99
C GLY A 13 -0.22 46.46 17.33
N GLY A 14 -1.48 46.76 17.07
CA GLY A 14 -2.06 48.05 16.73
C GLY A 14 -2.44 48.04 15.26
N ILE A 15 -3.46 47.25 14.87
CA ILE A 15 -4.14 47.41 13.58
C ILE A 15 -5.63 47.15 13.76
N ARG A 16 -6.40 48.25 13.85
CA ARG A 16 -7.83 48.29 13.58
C ARG A 16 -8.00 48.27 12.07
N GLY A 17 -8.63 47.22 11.55
CA GLY A 17 -9.11 47.12 10.17
C GLY A 17 -10.61 46.84 10.22
N GLU A 18 -11.37 47.91 10.31
CA GLU A 18 -12.82 47.99 10.19
C GLU A 18 -13.15 48.00 8.70
N LEU A 19 -13.88 47.01 8.16
CA LEU A 19 -14.53 47.11 6.86
C LEU A 19 -15.73 46.14 6.77
N ALA A 20 -16.90 46.76 6.91
CA ALA A 20 -18.16 46.50 6.19
C ALA A 20 -18.68 45.05 6.09
N VAL A 21 -19.62 44.76 6.98
CA VAL A 21 -20.69 43.76 6.80
C VAL A 21 -21.64 44.29 5.71
N THR A 22 -21.58 43.73 4.51
CA THR A 22 -22.63 43.93 3.50
C THR A 22 -23.69 42.86 3.68
N SER A 23 -24.75 43.25 4.38
CA SER A 23 -26.00 42.52 4.52
C SER A 23 -26.78 42.58 3.20
N CYS A 24 -26.91 41.46 2.49
CA CYS A 24 -27.92 41.32 1.44
C CYS A 24 -29.12 40.54 2.00
N ASN A 25 -30.16 41.31 2.32
CA ASN A 25 -31.48 40.86 2.70
C ASN A 25 -32.20 40.37 1.42
N ILE A 26 -32.59 39.10 1.35
CA ILE A 26 -33.58 38.65 0.37
C ILE A 26 -34.73 37.99 1.12
N SER A 27 -35.86 38.69 1.06
CA SER A 27 -37.14 38.29 1.61
C SER A 27 -37.64 36.96 1.06
N SER A 28 -38.18 36.19 2.00
CA SER A 28 -39.13 35.10 1.87
C SER A 28 -40.21 35.29 0.79
N ALA A 29 -40.39 34.23 -0.02
CA ALA A 29 -41.63 33.95 -0.74
C ALA A 29 -42.08 32.52 -0.40
N THR A 30 -43.32 32.40 0.06
CA THR A 30 -43.95 31.17 0.55
C THR A 30 -44.99 30.66 -0.45
N THR A 31 -45.05 29.33 -0.61
CA THR A 31 -46.15 28.44 -1.11
C THR A 31 -46.48 28.33 -2.61
N PRO A 32 -47.14 27.25 -3.11
CA PRO A 32 -47.32 25.87 -2.58
C PRO A 32 -47.20 24.71 -3.62
N ARG A 33 -46.90 23.50 -3.11
CA ARG A 33 -47.36 22.12 -3.48
C ARG A 33 -47.39 21.57 -4.93
N LYS A 34 -47.03 20.26 -4.96
CA LYS A 34 -47.38 19.14 -5.86
C LYS A 34 -46.54 18.98 -7.14
N HIS A 35 -45.65 17.99 -7.13
CA HIS A 35 -45.79 16.72 -7.87
C HIS A 35 -44.59 15.83 -7.52
N GLY A 36 -44.84 14.63 -6.99
CA GLY A 36 -43.81 13.63 -6.75
C GLY A 36 -43.36 13.00 -8.07
N PRO A 37 -42.07 12.65 -8.23
CA PRO A 37 -41.62 11.90 -9.39
C PRO A 37 -42.12 10.44 -9.33
N PRO A 38 -42.49 9.83 -10.46
CA PRO A 38 -42.98 8.45 -10.52
C PRO A 38 -41.88 7.41 -10.22
N PRO A 39 -42.26 6.18 -9.84
CA PRO A 39 -41.31 5.12 -9.50
C PRO A 39 -40.51 4.69 -10.74
N VAL A 40 -39.19 4.65 -10.59
CA VAL A 40 -38.28 4.12 -11.60
C VAL A 40 -38.28 2.60 -11.49
N SER A 41 -39.06 1.95 -12.36
CA SER A 41 -39.05 0.50 -12.54
C SER A 41 -37.74 0.06 -13.18
N PHE A 42 -36.84 -0.55 -12.40
CA PHE A 42 -35.67 -1.25 -12.95
C PHE A 42 -36.11 -2.57 -13.59
N HIS A 43 -36.40 -2.55 -14.89
CA HIS A 43 -36.41 -3.77 -15.70
C HIS A 43 -34.97 -4.21 -15.96
N ARG A 44 -34.63 -5.36 -15.41
CA ARG A 44 -33.38 -6.09 -15.65
C ARG A 44 -33.36 -6.58 -17.09
N ALA A 45 -32.74 -5.83 -17.99
CA ALA A 45 -32.43 -6.29 -19.33
C ALA A 45 -31.18 -7.22 -19.29
N PRO A 46 -31.19 -8.36 -20.00
CA PRO A 46 -30.02 -9.23 -20.09
C PRO A 46 -28.96 -8.59 -20.99
N PHE A 47 -27.77 -8.39 -20.41
CA PHE A 47 -26.59 -7.88 -21.11
C PHE A 47 -26.07 -8.97 -22.05
N GLN A 48 -26.19 -8.76 -23.37
CA GLN A 48 -25.48 -9.54 -24.39
C GLN A 48 -24.10 -8.90 -24.63
N PRO A 49 -22.98 -9.63 -24.46
CA PRO A 49 -21.69 -9.13 -24.89
C PRO A 49 -21.48 -9.38 -26.39
N SER A 50 -21.41 -8.30 -27.17
CA SER A 50 -20.98 -8.33 -28.56
C SER A 50 -19.48 -8.58 -28.66
N LEU A 51 -19.14 -9.63 -29.41
CA LEU A 51 -17.80 -10.00 -29.83
C LEU A 51 -17.21 -8.94 -30.79
N GLN A 52 -16.12 -8.28 -30.38
CA GLN A 52 -15.06 -7.89 -31.30
C GLN A 52 -13.70 -8.09 -30.60
N LYS A 53 -13.06 -9.22 -30.89
CA LYS A 53 -11.64 -9.47 -30.60
C LYS A 53 -10.89 -9.39 -31.92
N GLY A 54 -10.05 -8.36 -32.07
CA GLY A 54 -8.95 -8.37 -33.03
C GLY A 54 -7.94 -9.42 -32.59
N ALA A 55 -7.75 -10.43 -33.44
CA ALA A 55 -6.75 -11.47 -33.25
C ALA A 55 -5.37 -10.93 -33.63
N VAL A 56 -4.46 -10.87 -32.66
CA VAL A 56 -3.02 -10.79 -32.91
C VAL A 56 -2.49 -12.20 -32.79
N CYS A 57 -1.99 -12.74 -33.90
CA CYS A 57 -1.43 -14.08 -34.00
C CYS A 57 -0.13 -14.17 -33.21
N PHE A 58 -0.14 -14.88 -32.09
CA PHE A 58 1.06 -15.42 -31.46
C PHE A 58 1.16 -16.90 -31.83
N SER A 59 2.04 -17.21 -32.78
CA SER A 59 2.46 -18.59 -33.07
C SER A 59 3.57 -18.98 -32.09
N SER A 60 3.24 -19.86 -31.15
CA SER A 60 4.23 -20.72 -30.49
C SER A 60 4.76 -21.77 -31.47
N PRO A 61 6.02 -22.18 -31.33
CA PRO A 61 6.40 -23.55 -31.58
C PRO A 61 6.92 -24.23 -30.30
N CYS A 62 6.33 -25.41 -30.08
CA CYS A 62 7.00 -26.65 -29.71
C CYS A 62 8.03 -26.65 -28.56
N ASN A 63 7.57 -27.23 -27.46
CA ASN A 63 8.28 -28.14 -26.57
C ASN A 63 9.56 -28.76 -27.20
N ALA A 64 10.72 -28.37 -26.68
CA ALA A 64 11.97 -29.11 -26.83
C ALA A 64 12.61 -29.19 -25.45
N GLN A 65 12.82 -30.43 -25.02
CA GLN A 65 13.36 -30.83 -23.74
C GLN A 65 14.75 -30.22 -23.52
N GLY A 66 15.00 -29.81 -22.27
CA GLY A 66 16.27 -29.27 -21.83
C GLY A 66 17.44 -30.17 -22.20
N LEU A 67 18.39 -29.58 -22.91
CA LEU A 67 19.76 -30.07 -23.05
C LEU A 67 20.66 -28.92 -22.60
N ASP A 68 21.43 -29.23 -21.55
CA ASP A 68 22.41 -28.38 -20.91
C ASP A 68 23.27 -27.58 -21.90
N ALA A 69 23.41 -26.28 -21.63
CA ALA A 69 24.33 -25.38 -22.31
C ALA A 69 25.82 -25.67 -22.01
N THR A 70 26.15 -26.83 -21.44
CA THR A 70 27.52 -27.31 -21.23
C THR A 70 27.98 -28.38 -22.25
N THR A 71 27.12 -28.82 -23.17
CA THR A 71 27.48 -29.88 -24.16
C THR A 71 27.51 -29.37 -25.61
N ALA A 72 28.05 -28.17 -25.86
CA ALA A 72 28.20 -27.64 -27.22
C ALA A 72 29.58 -27.00 -27.49
N LEU A 73 30.64 -27.49 -26.84
CA LEU A 73 32.02 -27.09 -27.15
C LEU A 73 33.01 -28.26 -27.31
N TYR A 74 32.53 -29.50 -27.36
CA TYR A 74 33.34 -30.67 -27.74
C TYR A 74 32.90 -31.22 -29.10
N ALA A 75 33.07 -30.42 -30.15
CA ALA A 75 33.03 -30.90 -31.52
C ALA A 75 33.94 -30.03 -32.39
N ALA A 76 35.24 -30.07 -32.10
CA ALA A 76 36.27 -29.57 -33.00
C ALA A 76 37.42 -30.58 -33.05
N THR A 77 37.21 -31.60 -33.88
CA THR A 77 38.21 -32.07 -34.83
C THR A 77 39.56 -32.49 -34.26
N THR A 78 39.65 -33.73 -33.78
CA THR A 78 40.91 -34.48 -33.80
C THR A 78 41.19 -34.95 -35.22
N THR A 79 41.56 -34.03 -36.12
CA THR A 79 42.25 -34.44 -37.35
C THR A 79 43.74 -34.42 -37.03
N SER A 80 44.30 -35.61 -36.84
CA SER A 80 45.73 -35.83 -36.85
C SER A 80 46.27 -35.44 -38.23
N ILE A 81 46.78 -34.22 -38.37
CA ILE A 81 47.63 -33.85 -39.49
C ILE A 81 49.06 -34.03 -39.01
N VAL A 82 49.61 -35.21 -39.27
CA VAL A 82 51.06 -35.42 -39.25
C VAL A 82 51.61 -34.69 -40.46
N ASP A 83 52.09 -33.46 -40.26
CA ASP A 83 52.98 -32.81 -41.23
C ASP A 83 54.22 -32.29 -40.52
N LYS A 84 55.36 -32.85 -40.95
CA LYS A 84 56.68 -32.50 -40.46
C LYS A 84 57.13 -31.25 -41.23
N ASN A 85 57.16 -30.10 -40.54
CA ASN A 85 57.97 -28.88 -40.78
C ASN A 85 57.15 -27.57 -40.80
N GLY A 86 57.21 -26.78 -39.70
CA GLY A 86 56.86 -25.34 -39.66
C GLY A 86 55.43 -24.96 -39.22
N PRO A 87 55.16 -23.67 -38.93
CA PRO A 87 54.86 -23.05 -37.62
C PRO A 87 53.44 -23.32 -37.07
N SER A 88 52.96 -24.55 -37.15
CA SER A 88 51.59 -24.95 -36.80
C SER A 88 51.29 -24.95 -35.29
N LEU A 89 52.30 -25.13 -34.43
CA LEU A 89 52.13 -25.14 -32.96
C LEU A 89 51.76 -23.75 -32.38
N GLN A 90 52.19 -22.66 -33.03
CA GLN A 90 51.96 -21.29 -32.52
C GLN A 90 50.54 -20.77 -32.79
N ILE A 91 49.86 -21.30 -33.82
CA ILE A 91 48.51 -20.87 -34.22
C ILE A 91 47.46 -21.51 -33.29
N VAL A 92 47.61 -22.80 -32.98
CA VAL A 92 46.72 -23.52 -32.07
C VAL A 92 46.84 -22.95 -30.65
N SER A 93 48.06 -22.71 -30.16
CA SER A 93 48.28 -22.10 -28.85
C SER A 93 47.68 -20.68 -28.74
N ARG A 94 47.69 -19.92 -29.83
CA ARG A 94 47.11 -18.56 -29.86
C ARG A 94 45.59 -18.59 -29.90
N ALA A 95 45.00 -19.54 -30.62
CA ALA A 95 43.56 -19.77 -30.64
C ALA A 95 43.06 -20.21 -29.26
N GLU A 96 43.74 -21.16 -28.61
CA GLU A 96 43.45 -21.60 -27.24
C GLU A 96 43.62 -20.47 -26.21
N GLN A 97 44.67 -19.64 -26.34
CA GLN A 97 44.85 -18.46 -25.50
C GLN A 97 43.73 -17.42 -25.72
N SER A 98 43.27 -17.24 -26.95
CA SER A 98 42.17 -16.32 -27.25
C SER A 98 40.82 -16.83 -26.70
N LEU A 99 40.57 -18.13 -26.80
CA LEU A 99 39.38 -18.76 -26.24
C LEU A 99 39.39 -18.76 -24.70
N ASN A 100 40.57 -18.97 -24.10
CA ASN A 100 40.77 -18.85 -22.65
C ASN A 100 40.57 -17.40 -22.17
N LYS A 101 40.97 -16.40 -22.96
CA LYS A 101 40.70 -14.98 -22.64
C LYS A 101 39.21 -14.63 -22.74
N VAL A 102 38.51 -15.09 -23.77
CA VAL A 102 37.08 -14.84 -23.94
C VAL A 102 36.27 -15.54 -22.86
N THR A 103 36.60 -16.79 -22.52
CA THR A 103 35.93 -17.53 -21.44
C THR A 103 36.29 -17.01 -20.05
N ALA A 104 37.50 -16.48 -19.84
CA ALA A 104 37.85 -15.76 -18.61
C ALA A 104 37.07 -14.43 -18.50
N SER A 105 36.91 -13.70 -19.60
CA SER A 105 36.12 -12.46 -19.64
C SER A 105 34.63 -12.70 -19.42
N ALA A 106 34.08 -13.80 -19.95
CA ALA A 106 32.70 -14.20 -19.72
C ALA A 106 32.46 -14.70 -18.28
N ARG A 107 33.45 -15.39 -17.67
CA ARG A 107 33.41 -15.75 -16.23
C ARG A 107 33.65 -14.56 -15.30
N ALA A 108 34.24 -13.47 -15.80
CA ALA A 108 34.49 -12.23 -15.05
C ALA A 108 33.36 -11.19 -15.19
N TYR A 109 32.35 -11.45 -16.03
CA TYR A 109 31.16 -10.61 -16.09
C TYR A 109 30.26 -10.93 -14.89
N ASP A 110 30.38 -10.12 -13.84
CA ASP A 110 29.42 -10.06 -12.75
C ASP A 110 28.35 -9.02 -13.09
N PRO A 111 27.09 -9.42 -13.36
CA PRO A 111 26.04 -8.47 -13.68
C PRO A 111 25.65 -7.57 -12.50
N VAL A 112 26.13 -7.85 -11.28
CA VAL A 112 25.83 -7.06 -10.07
C VAL A 112 27.13 -6.66 -9.39
N ASP A 113 27.50 -5.39 -9.52
CA ASP A 113 28.74 -4.90 -8.96
C ASP A 113 28.70 -4.84 -7.41
N THR A 114 29.84 -4.54 -6.80
CA THR A 114 29.94 -4.46 -5.33
C THR A 114 29.07 -3.35 -4.72
N ARG A 115 28.81 -2.26 -5.46
CA ARG A 115 27.96 -1.15 -5.02
C ARG A 115 26.50 -1.57 -5.04
N ASP A 116 26.07 -2.28 -6.07
CA ASP A 116 24.72 -2.83 -6.18
C ASP A 116 24.46 -3.84 -5.05
N ARG A 117 25.44 -4.71 -4.75
CA ARG A 117 25.37 -5.62 -3.59
C ARG A 117 25.29 -4.89 -2.26
N ALA A 118 26.08 -3.83 -2.07
CA ALA A 118 26.02 -3.02 -0.84
C ALA A 118 24.68 -2.28 -0.70
N ALA A 119 24.15 -1.74 -1.79
CA ALA A 119 22.83 -1.09 -1.81
C ALA A 119 21.71 -2.10 -1.50
N ALA A 120 21.79 -3.31 -2.07
CA ALA A 120 20.84 -4.39 -1.79
C ALA A 120 20.89 -4.80 -0.32
N ALA A 121 22.08 -5.00 0.26
CA ALA A 121 22.23 -5.35 1.67
C ALA A 121 21.70 -4.23 2.61
N ALA A 122 21.90 -2.97 2.25
CA ALA A 122 21.35 -1.83 2.98
C ALA A 122 19.81 -1.79 2.92
N PHE A 123 19.23 -2.03 1.74
CA PHE A 123 17.78 -2.14 1.56
C PHE A 123 17.20 -3.30 2.37
N GLU A 124 17.83 -4.48 2.33
CA GLU A 124 17.41 -5.67 3.07
C GLU A 124 17.43 -5.40 4.58
N SER A 125 18.50 -4.79 5.11
CA SER A 125 18.59 -4.41 6.52
C SER A 125 17.48 -3.43 6.90
N ARG A 126 17.22 -2.42 6.05
CA ARG A 126 16.15 -1.44 6.26
C ARG A 126 14.76 -2.09 6.25
N ALA A 127 14.50 -2.97 5.28
CA ALA A 127 13.25 -3.70 5.16
C ALA A 127 13.03 -4.64 6.36
N SER A 128 14.08 -5.35 6.80
CA SER A 128 14.03 -6.20 7.99
C SER A 128 13.67 -5.40 9.25
N ASN A 129 14.29 -4.23 9.44
CA ASN A 129 13.94 -3.35 10.56
C ASN A 129 12.48 -2.89 10.51
N ALA A 130 11.98 -2.49 9.33
CA ALA A 130 10.59 -2.10 9.15
C ALA A 130 9.60 -3.24 9.48
N VAL A 131 9.92 -4.48 9.10
CA VAL A 131 9.13 -5.66 9.45
C VAL A 131 9.12 -5.91 10.96
N ASN A 132 10.26 -5.75 11.63
CA ASN A 132 10.35 -5.87 13.09
C ASN A 132 9.50 -4.82 13.80
N LEU A 133 9.60 -3.55 13.39
CA LEU A 133 8.77 -2.48 13.93
C LEU A 133 7.27 -2.76 13.74
N LEU A 134 6.87 -3.29 12.57
CA LEU A 134 5.48 -3.64 12.32
C LEU A 134 5.00 -4.79 13.22
N SER A 135 5.86 -5.78 13.47
CA SER A 135 5.58 -6.87 14.41
C SER A 135 5.40 -6.33 15.83
N ASP A 136 6.29 -5.43 16.27
CA ASP A 136 6.23 -4.82 17.61
C ASP A 136 4.96 -3.99 17.80
N ALA A 137 4.56 -3.21 16.78
CA ALA A 137 3.32 -2.43 16.81
C ALA A 137 2.08 -3.31 16.95
N ARG A 138 2.07 -4.48 16.28
CA ARG A 138 0.98 -5.46 16.39
C ARG A 138 0.94 -6.09 17.78
N GLN A 139 2.07 -6.51 18.32
CA GLN A 139 2.14 -7.05 19.68
C GLN A 139 1.71 -6.01 20.72
N ALA A 140 2.02 -4.73 20.51
CA ALA A 140 1.53 -3.65 21.36
C ALA A 140 0.01 -3.49 21.27
N ALA A 141 -0.57 -3.55 20.06
CA ALA A 141 -2.02 -3.55 19.84
C ALA A 141 -2.71 -4.74 20.51
N ASP A 142 -2.18 -5.96 20.35
CA ASP A 142 -2.71 -7.19 20.96
C ASP A 142 -2.68 -7.12 22.50
N ALA A 143 -1.68 -6.43 23.06
CA ALA A 143 -1.56 -6.18 24.49
C ALA A 143 -2.43 -5.00 24.98
N GLY A 144 -3.19 -4.34 24.11
CA GLY A 144 -4.01 -3.17 24.43
C GLY A 144 -3.22 -1.88 24.67
N ARG A 145 -1.92 -1.85 24.30
CA ARG A 145 -1.03 -0.69 24.44
C ARG A 145 -1.12 0.21 23.21
N TRP A 146 -2.31 0.77 22.98
CA TRP A 146 -2.65 1.50 21.75
C TRP A 146 -1.84 2.78 21.55
N SER A 147 -1.46 3.48 22.62
CA SER A 147 -0.60 4.68 22.54
C SER A 147 0.84 4.35 22.10
N GLU A 148 1.36 3.20 22.50
CA GLU A 148 2.67 2.69 22.06
C GLU A 148 2.57 2.21 20.60
N ALA A 149 1.54 1.42 20.28
CA ALA A 149 1.27 0.98 18.91
C ALA A 149 1.15 2.17 17.94
N LEU A 150 0.42 3.22 18.34
CA LEU A 150 0.26 4.46 17.56
C LEU A 150 1.61 5.11 17.24
N GLN A 151 2.51 5.20 18.22
CA GLN A 151 3.84 5.78 18.00
C GLN A 151 4.65 4.95 17.01
N THR A 152 4.65 3.63 17.17
CA THR A 152 5.40 2.71 16.28
C THR A 152 4.82 2.72 14.86
N TYR A 153 3.50 2.68 14.70
CA TYR A 153 2.85 2.80 13.39
C TYR A 153 3.16 4.15 12.73
N SER A 154 3.09 5.25 13.50
CA SER A 154 3.42 6.59 13.00
C SER A 154 4.87 6.69 12.53
N LYS A 155 5.80 6.07 13.27
CA LYS A 155 7.21 5.97 12.88
C LYS A 155 7.38 5.24 11.55
N ILE A 156 6.70 4.10 11.37
CA ILE A 156 6.76 3.33 10.12
C ILE A 156 6.26 4.17 8.94
N VAL A 157 5.12 4.83 9.09
CA VAL A 157 4.54 5.67 8.02
C VAL A 157 5.44 6.85 7.67
N ALA A 158 6.17 7.41 8.65
CA ALA A 158 7.08 8.54 8.42
C ALA A 158 8.42 8.10 7.78
N GLU A 159 9.03 7.02 8.27
CA GLU A 159 10.40 6.62 7.90
C GLU A 159 10.48 5.59 6.76
N TYR A 160 9.38 4.88 6.47
CA TYR A 160 9.35 3.76 5.53
C TYR A 160 8.20 3.85 4.51
N SER A 161 7.76 5.06 4.17
CA SER A 161 6.63 5.32 3.27
C SER A 161 6.79 4.76 1.85
N ASP A 162 8.03 4.51 1.41
CA ASP A 162 8.37 3.88 0.13
C ASP A 162 8.19 2.35 0.14
N LEU A 163 8.08 1.73 1.31
CA LEU A 163 7.85 0.29 1.42
C LEU A 163 6.35 -0.03 1.38
N ALA A 164 5.99 -1.10 0.66
CA ALA A 164 4.60 -1.55 0.56
C ALA A 164 3.94 -1.84 1.93
N LEU A 165 4.72 -2.21 2.95
CA LEU A 165 4.22 -2.45 4.31
C LEU A 165 3.69 -1.18 4.98
N ALA A 166 4.09 0.01 4.53
CA ALA A 166 3.63 1.28 5.11
C ALA A 166 2.12 1.45 4.98
N ALA A 167 1.50 0.89 3.93
CA ALA A 167 0.05 0.86 3.80
C ALA A 167 -0.62 0.10 4.95
N TYR A 168 -0.07 -1.03 5.38
CA TYR A 168 -0.55 -1.77 6.54
C TYR A 168 -0.36 -0.99 7.84
N ALA A 169 0.79 -0.32 7.99
CA ALA A 169 1.05 0.52 9.15
C ALA A 169 0.10 1.74 9.21
N ARG A 170 -0.29 2.29 8.07
CA ARG A 170 -1.25 3.40 7.97
C ARG A 170 -2.64 2.98 8.47
N VAL A 171 -3.11 1.78 8.09
CA VAL A 171 -4.35 1.20 8.63
C VAL A 171 -4.23 1.03 10.15
N GLY A 172 -3.17 0.38 10.63
CA GLY A 172 -2.93 0.20 12.07
C GLY A 172 -2.86 1.52 12.84
N ARG A 173 -2.25 2.57 12.26
CA ARG A 173 -2.21 3.92 12.82
C ARG A 173 -3.62 4.49 12.99
N ALA A 174 -4.46 4.42 11.96
CA ALA A 174 -5.82 4.95 12.02
C ALA A 174 -6.67 4.23 13.08
N LEU A 175 -6.54 2.91 13.20
CA LEU A 175 -7.20 2.14 14.26
C LEU A 175 -6.72 2.58 15.65
N ALA A 176 -5.40 2.74 15.84
CA ALA A 176 -4.83 3.18 17.11
C ALA A 176 -5.21 4.63 17.46
N LEU A 177 -5.27 5.53 16.47
CA LEU A 177 -5.77 6.91 16.65
C LEU A 177 -7.21 6.91 17.19
N TYR A 178 -8.05 6.06 16.62
CA TYR A 178 -9.46 5.96 17.03
C TYR A 178 -9.59 5.56 18.50
N GLU A 179 -8.78 4.60 18.94
CA GLU A 179 -8.77 4.09 20.32
C GLU A 179 -8.20 5.09 21.32
N VAL A 180 -7.14 5.81 20.95
CA VAL A 180 -6.54 6.87 21.79
C VAL A 180 -7.48 8.09 21.90
N GLY A 181 -8.51 8.17 21.05
CA GLY A 181 -9.56 9.18 21.11
C GLY A 181 -9.43 10.28 20.05
N ASP A 182 -8.39 10.25 19.22
CA ASP A 182 -8.25 11.14 18.06
C ASP A 182 -9.06 10.62 16.86
N LYS A 183 -10.37 10.54 17.08
CA LYS A 183 -11.32 9.97 16.12
C LYS A 183 -11.44 10.81 14.85
N GLY A 184 -11.21 12.12 14.95
CA GLY A 184 -11.26 13.03 13.82
C GLY A 184 -10.19 12.67 12.78
N GLU A 185 -8.94 12.58 13.24
CA GLU A 185 -7.81 12.21 12.39
C GLU A 185 -7.93 10.77 11.89
N ALA A 186 -8.35 9.84 12.75
CA ALA A 186 -8.60 8.45 12.35
C ALA A 186 -9.57 8.33 11.17
N ILE A 187 -10.67 9.10 11.18
CA ILE A 187 -11.67 9.09 10.11
C ILE A 187 -11.11 9.68 8.82
N LEU A 188 -10.34 10.77 8.90
CA LEU A 188 -9.71 11.38 7.72
C LEU A 188 -8.73 10.39 7.06
N GLU A 189 -7.90 9.72 7.86
CA GLU A 189 -6.98 8.69 7.36
C GLU A 189 -7.71 7.51 6.71
N LEU A 190 -8.80 7.04 7.31
CA LEU A 190 -9.63 5.97 6.73
C LEU A 190 -10.29 6.41 5.42
N GLN A 191 -10.75 7.66 5.32
CA GLN A 191 -11.31 8.21 4.09
C GLN A 191 -10.27 8.28 2.97
N ASP A 192 -9.08 8.81 3.24
CA ASP A 192 -7.98 8.86 2.29
C ASP A 192 -7.58 7.46 1.82
N MET A 193 -7.41 6.52 2.76
CA MET A 193 -7.08 5.14 2.44
C MET A 193 -8.17 4.44 1.62
N SER A 194 -9.46 4.80 1.79
CA SER A 194 -10.53 4.22 0.97
C SER A 194 -10.43 4.60 -0.52
N LEU A 195 -9.79 5.73 -0.81
CA LEU A 195 -9.55 6.20 -2.18
C LEU A 195 -8.27 5.61 -2.78
N GLU A 196 -7.21 5.50 -1.97
CA GLU A 196 -5.91 4.96 -2.38
C GLU A 196 -5.93 3.43 -2.48
N LEU A 197 -6.49 2.74 -1.48
CA LEU A 197 -6.50 1.30 -1.32
C LEU A 197 -7.86 0.71 -1.70
N LYS A 198 -8.24 0.89 -2.98
CA LYS A 198 -9.49 0.38 -3.57
C LYS A 198 -9.50 -1.16 -3.51
N GLY A 199 -10.08 -1.72 -2.46
CA GLY A 199 -10.09 -3.18 -2.23
C GLY A 199 -9.65 -3.61 -0.84
N SER A 200 -9.40 -2.70 0.10
CA SER A 200 -9.20 -3.05 1.50
C SER A 200 -10.55 -3.20 2.23
N PRO A 201 -11.05 -4.42 2.48
CA PRO A 201 -12.32 -4.59 3.19
C PRO A 201 -12.24 -4.05 4.63
N GLU A 202 -11.05 -4.07 5.23
CA GLU A 202 -10.81 -3.57 6.58
C GLU A 202 -11.06 -2.07 6.70
N VAL A 203 -10.52 -1.30 5.75
CA VAL A 203 -10.70 0.16 5.70
C VAL A 203 -12.18 0.49 5.49
N HIS A 204 -12.86 -0.20 4.57
CA HIS A 204 -14.28 0.01 4.33
C HIS A 204 -15.14 -0.32 5.55
N ALA A 205 -14.86 -1.42 6.26
CA ALA A 205 -15.58 -1.80 7.47
C ALA A 205 -15.34 -0.81 8.63
N ALA A 206 -14.09 -0.40 8.84
CA ALA A 206 -13.74 0.58 9.87
C ALA A 206 -14.36 1.95 9.57
N LEU A 207 -14.31 2.37 8.30
CA LEU A 207 -14.93 3.62 7.87
C LEU A 207 -16.45 3.58 8.05
N ALA A 208 -17.11 2.46 7.74
CA ALA A 208 -18.55 2.31 8.00
C ALA A 208 -18.89 2.49 9.50
N ALA A 209 -18.16 1.80 10.38
CA ALA A 209 -18.37 1.89 11.83
C ALA A 209 -18.22 3.32 12.35
N THR A 210 -17.15 4.01 11.93
CA THR A 210 -16.86 5.40 12.37
C THR A 210 -17.80 6.44 11.77
N LEU A 211 -18.18 6.31 10.49
CA LEU A 211 -19.16 7.19 9.85
C LEU A 211 -20.54 7.09 10.50
N TYR A 212 -20.94 5.87 10.88
CA TYR A 212 -22.19 5.62 11.58
C TYR A 212 -22.16 6.18 13.00
N HIS A 213 -21.14 5.81 13.77
CA HIS A 213 -21.07 6.13 15.18
C HIS A 213 -20.78 7.61 15.44
N ASP A 214 -19.78 8.19 14.76
CA ASP A 214 -19.27 9.53 15.09
C ASP A 214 -19.81 10.62 14.15
N LYS A 215 -19.86 10.38 12.84
CA LYS A 215 -20.32 11.40 11.85
C LYS A 215 -21.82 11.38 11.60
N LYS A 216 -22.54 10.34 12.03
CA LYS A 216 -23.98 10.11 11.79
C LYS A 216 -24.35 10.16 10.29
N GLN A 217 -23.46 9.66 9.44
CA GLN A 217 -23.65 9.61 7.99
C GLN A 217 -24.12 8.21 7.56
N PHE A 218 -25.35 7.85 7.92
CA PHE A 218 -25.88 6.49 7.82
C PHE A 218 -25.83 5.90 6.41
N ALA A 219 -26.34 6.63 5.40
CA ALA A 219 -26.33 6.15 4.02
C ALA A 219 -24.91 5.93 3.47
N GLN A 220 -23.94 6.75 3.89
CA GLN A 220 -22.54 6.54 3.50
C GLN A 220 -21.95 5.33 4.22
N ALA A 221 -22.23 5.17 5.51
CA ALA A 221 -21.79 4.01 6.29
C ALA A 221 -22.31 2.69 5.70
N GLU A 222 -23.59 2.63 5.33
CA GLU A 222 -24.19 1.46 4.66
C GLU A 222 -23.49 1.13 3.34
N ASN A 223 -23.23 2.14 2.50
CA ASN A 223 -22.52 1.94 1.24
C ASN A 223 -21.09 1.42 1.45
N GLN A 224 -20.38 1.93 2.46
CA GLN A 224 -19.04 1.46 2.81
C GLN A 224 -19.08 0.02 3.34
N PHE A 225 -20.05 -0.32 4.19
CA PHE A 225 -20.17 -1.66 4.74
C PHE A 225 -20.60 -2.69 3.69
N ALA A 226 -21.47 -2.32 2.76
CA ALA A 226 -21.81 -3.14 1.61
C ALA A 226 -20.54 -3.46 0.78
N ALA A 227 -19.68 -2.47 0.53
CA ALA A 227 -18.41 -2.70 -0.17
C ALA A 227 -17.48 -3.65 0.63
N ALA A 228 -17.38 -3.46 1.95
CA ALA A 228 -16.58 -4.31 2.82
C ALA A 228 -17.03 -5.79 2.78
N THR A 229 -18.33 -6.03 2.85
CA THR A 229 -18.90 -7.39 2.93
C THR A 229 -18.93 -8.11 1.59
N ILE A 230 -18.98 -7.38 0.47
CA ILE A 230 -18.74 -7.94 -0.87
C ILE A 230 -17.31 -8.47 -1.00
N LEU A 231 -16.34 -7.75 -0.42
CA LEU A 231 -14.92 -8.12 -0.47
C LEU A 231 -14.58 -9.23 0.55
N ASP A 232 -15.09 -9.12 1.78
CA ASP A 232 -14.90 -10.12 2.83
C ASP A 232 -16.12 -10.14 3.77
N PRO A 233 -16.99 -11.16 3.69
CA PRO A 233 -18.22 -11.21 4.48
C PRO A 233 -17.97 -11.40 5.98
N ARG A 234 -16.75 -11.77 6.40
CA ARG A 234 -16.40 -11.99 7.81
C ARG A 234 -16.44 -10.73 8.67
N TYR A 235 -16.46 -9.53 8.07
CA TYR A 235 -16.66 -8.28 8.82
C TYR A 235 -18.06 -8.14 9.43
N ASN A 236 -19.00 -9.06 9.14
CA ASN A 236 -20.25 -9.20 9.90
C ASN A 236 -20.07 -9.94 11.23
N ASP A 237 -18.96 -10.67 11.41
CA ASP A 237 -18.68 -11.44 12.62
C ASP A 237 -17.81 -10.62 13.57
N LEU A 238 -18.46 -10.06 14.61
CA LEU A 238 -17.79 -9.27 15.64
C LEU A 238 -16.73 -10.05 16.41
N GLU A 239 -16.95 -11.35 16.64
CA GLU A 239 -15.99 -12.19 17.36
C GLU A 239 -14.73 -12.38 16.52
N TRP A 240 -14.90 -12.59 15.21
CA TRP A 240 -13.78 -12.66 14.27
C TRP A 240 -12.98 -11.35 14.23
N VAL A 241 -13.66 -10.21 14.10
CA VAL A 241 -13.01 -8.89 14.08
C VAL A 241 -12.23 -8.63 15.37
N GLN A 242 -12.81 -8.98 16.52
CA GLN A 242 -12.16 -8.77 17.81
C GLN A 242 -10.99 -9.73 18.05
N LYS A 243 -11.14 -11.03 17.74
CA LYS A 243 -10.16 -12.06 18.11
C LYS A 243 -9.09 -12.32 17.06
N GLN A 244 -9.44 -12.23 15.77
CA GLN A 244 -8.52 -12.57 14.68
C GLN A 244 -7.86 -11.32 14.07
N LYS A 245 -8.62 -10.22 13.94
CA LYS A 245 -8.09 -8.95 13.43
C LYS A 245 -7.56 -8.03 14.52
N VAL A 246 -7.92 -8.29 15.78
CA VAL A 246 -7.49 -7.51 16.95
C VAL A 246 -7.81 -6.03 16.77
N TRP A 247 -9.06 -5.74 16.44
CA TRP A 247 -9.52 -4.36 16.39
C TRP A 247 -9.59 -3.73 17.78
N PRO A 248 -9.35 -2.42 17.87
CA PRO A 248 -9.47 -1.70 19.13
C PRO A 248 -10.90 -1.77 19.69
N PRO A 249 -11.07 -1.91 21.01
CA PRO A 249 -12.37 -2.15 21.63
C PRO A 249 -13.38 -1.03 21.37
N SER A 250 -12.94 0.24 21.30
CA SER A 250 -13.83 1.36 20.94
C SER A 250 -14.39 1.23 19.52
N LEU A 251 -13.58 0.76 18.58
CA LEU A 251 -14.00 0.57 17.19
C LEU A 251 -14.88 -0.67 17.04
N VAL A 252 -14.59 -1.74 17.76
CA VAL A 252 -15.48 -2.92 17.83
C VAL A 252 -16.85 -2.52 18.39
N GLN A 253 -16.90 -1.66 19.39
CA GLN A 253 -18.16 -1.11 19.92
C GLN A 253 -18.91 -0.25 18.88
N ALA A 254 -18.19 0.57 18.11
CA ALA A 254 -18.77 1.35 17.03
C ALA A 254 -19.36 0.43 15.93
N LEU A 255 -18.63 -0.63 15.55
CA LEU A 255 -19.10 -1.62 14.58
C LEU A 255 -20.31 -2.41 15.13
N SER A 256 -20.28 -2.82 16.39
CA SER A 256 -21.41 -3.48 17.04
C SER A 256 -22.66 -2.61 17.03
N SER A 257 -22.52 -1.32 17.30
CA SER A 257 -23.63 -0.36 17.25
C SER A 257 -24.21 -0.21 15.84
N PHE A 258 -23.35 -0.25 14.81
CA PHE A 258 -23.76 -0.26 13.42
C PHE A 258 -24.55 -1.53 13.07
N LEU A 259 -24.05 -2.71 13.46
CA LEU A 259 -24.68 -4.01 13.15
C LEU A 259 -25.97 -4.27 13.91
N LEU A 260 -26.15 -3.74 15.12
CA LEU A 260 -27.38 -3.95 15.91
C LEU A 260 -28.59 -3.18 15.39
N LEU A 261 -28.37 -2.18 14.53
CA LEU A 261 -29.41 -1.31 13.99
C LEU A 261 -29.75 -1.63 12.52
N ASN A 262 -29.14 -2.68 11.96
CA ASN A 262 -29.31 -3.15 10.59
C ASN A 262 -29.72 -4.63 10.57
#